data_AF-A0A8T0FZU1-F1
#
_entry.id   AF-A0A8T0FZU1-F1
#
_cell.length_a   1.000
_cell.length_b   1.000
_cell.length_c   1.000
_cell.angle_alpha   90.00
_cell.angle_beta   90.00
_cell.angle_gamma   90.00
#
_symmetry.space_group_name_H-M   'P 1'
#
loop_
_entity.id
_entity.type
_entity.pdbx_description
1 polymer ?
#
loop_
_entity_poly.entity_id
_entity_poly.type
_entity_poly.pdbx_seq_one_letter_code
_entity_poly.pdbx_strand_id
1 'polypeptide(L)'
;MDSDSDFYISYSCPSVYKVDLTSFKDMLLNYIDIIGGVAFSGIETSFVEYVTSIVEPVGWKAVWRSTKDTSPLDAEYDFIAEVTNVSLQSLEADIFVKSIIVDDGITHNLDKLKEEINVENPRTVPLTELYVVSEDDYETQFEETAIAIEYVRIFFKTKLG
;
A
#
# COMPACT_ATOMS: atom_id res chain seq x y z
N MET A 1 -18.80 17.08 13.67
CA MET A 1 -19.17 15.86 12.94
C MET A 1 -19.39 16.32 11.51
N ASP A 2 -18.31 16.43 10.76
CA ASP A 2 -18.38 16.69 9.32
C ASP A 2 -18.17 15.35 8.65
N SER A 3 -19.28 14.73 8.25
CA SER A 3 -19.30 13.57 7.37
C SER A 3 -19.10 14.06 5.94
N ASP A 4 -17.88 14.39 5.57
CA ASP A 4 -17.53 14.65 4.17
C ASP A 4 -16.38 13.73 3.78
N SER A 5 -16.76 12.54 3.35
CA SER A 5 -15.88 11.66 2.57
C SER A 5 -16.78 10.76 1.72
N ASP A 6 -17.66 11.38 0.94
CA ASP A 6 -18.42 10.67 -0.07
C ASP A 6 -17.46 10.05 -1.09
N PHE A 7 -17.58 8.73 -1.28
CA PHE A 7 -16.85 8.04 -2.33
C PHE A 7 -17.12 8.69 -3.69
N TYR A 8 -16.05 8.91 -4.45
CA TYR A 8 -16.09 9.60 -5.74
C TYR A 8 -15.37 8.82 -6.86
N ILE A 9 -15.54 9.27 -8.10
CA ILE A 9 -14.78 8.77 -9.26
C ILE A 9 -13.64 9.77 -9.52
N SER A 10 -12.41 9.26 -9.57
CA SER A 10 -11.24 10.01 -10.01
C SER A 10 -10.91 9.67 -11.46
N TYR A 11 -10.60 10.68 -12.26
CA TYR A 11 -10.13 10.54 -13.64
C TYR A 11 -8.62 10.72 -13.78
N SER A 12 -7.92 10.88 -12.66
CA SER A 12 -6.47 11.01 -12.61
C SER A 12 -5.91 10.23 -11.42
N CYS A 13 -4.85 9.48 -11.66
CA CYS A 13 -4.07 8.83 -10.61
C CYS A 13 -3.20 9.88 -9.91
N PRO A 14 -3.26 10.01 -8.57
CA PRO A 14 -2.43 10.97 -7.85
C PRO A 14 -0.96 10.59 -7.93
N SER A 15 -0.08 11.56 -7.67
CA SER A 15 1.36 11.28 -7.64
C SER A 15 1.71 10.37 -6.47
N VAL A 16 2.46 9.30 -6.74
CA VAL A 16 3.00 8.39 -5.73
C VAL A 16 4.51 8.53 -5.61
N TYR A 17 5.06 8.20 -4.45
CA TYR A 17 6.51 8.19 -4.23
C TYR A 17 7.21 7.30 -5.26
N LYS A 18 8.29 7.83 -5.84
CA LYS A 18 9.18 7.09 -6.72
C LYS A 18 10.40 6.67 -5.91
N VAL A 19 10.46 5.40 -5.57
CA VAL A 19 11.54 4.85 -4.75
C VAL A 19 12.73 4.49 -5.64
N ASP A 20 13.90 5.07 -5.35
CA ASP A 20 15.17 4.62 -5.92
C ASP A 20 15.70 3.42 -5.13
N LEU A 21 15.71 2.27 -5.79
CA LEU A 21 16.10 0.98 -5.20
C LEU A 21 17.59 0.67 -5.36
N THR A 22 18.39 1.58 -5.92
CA THR A 22 19.85 1.38 -6.01
C THR A 22 20.49 1.12 -4.65
N SER A 23 19.94 1.73 -3.59
CA SER A 23 20.33 1.53 -2.20
C SER A 23 19.84 0.20 -1.59
N PHE A 24 18.87 -0.51 -2.20
CA PHE A 24 18.32 -1.75 -1.62
C PHE A 24 19.37 -2.83 -1.41
N LYS A 25 20.34 -2.93 -2.33
CA LYS A 25 21.45 -3.88 -2.20
C LYS A 25 22.37 -3.50 -1.04
N ASP A 26 22.68 -2.22 -0.88
CA ASP A 26 23.54 -1.73 0.21
C ASP A 26 22.83 -1.84 1.56
N MET A 27 21.52 -1.60 1.58
CA MET A 27 20.64 -1.81 2.73
C MET A 27 20.56 -3.29 3.10
N LEU A 28 20.32 -4.21 2.15
CA LEU A 28 20.38 -5.65 2.39
C LEU A 28 21.75 -6.11 2.87
N LEU A 29 22.84 -5.57 2.32
CA LEU A 29 24.21 -5.93 2.75
C LEU A 29 24.51 -5.44 4.16
N ASN A 30 24.15 -4.19 4.49
CA ASN A 30 24.23 -3.68 5.87
C ASN A 30 23.35 -4.49 6.81
N TYR A 31 22.18 -4.91 6.36
CA TYR A 31 21.24 -5.72 7.12
C TYR A 31 21.78 -7.14 7.35
N ILE A 32 22.37 -7.78 6.34
CA ILE A 32 23.07 -9.08 6.44
C ILE A 32 24.26 -8.99 7.41
N ASP A 33 25.02 -7.89 7.39
CA ASP A 33 26.12 -7.64 8.34
C ASP A 33 25.60 -7.46 9.77
N ILE A 34 24.45 -6.79 9.97
CA ILE A 34 23.80 -6.63 11.28
C ILE A 34 23.21 -7.95 11.79
N ILE A 35 22.67 -8.78 10.89
CA ILE A 35 22.04 -10.07 11.19
C ILE A 35 23.07 -11.21 11.25
N GLY A 36 24.38 -10.91 11.19
CA GLY A 36 25.49 -11.86 11.20
C GLY A 36 25.39 -12.94 12.29
N GLY A 37 24.69 -14.04 11.99
CA GLY A 37 24.43 -15.15 12.91
C GLY A 37 23.01 -15.75 12.89
N VAL A 38 22.00 -15.10 12.30
CA VAL A 38 20.62 -15.66 12.28
C VAL A 38 20.50 -16.74 11.21
N ALA A 39 19.95 -17.90 11.58
CA ALA A 39 19.63 -18.97 10.65
C ALA A 39 18.68 -18.46 9.55
N PHE A 40 18.75 -19.03 8.35
CA PHE A 40 17.91 -18.65 7.20
C PHE A 40 16.40 -18.56 7.52
N SER A 41 15.94 -19.33 8.52
CA SER A 41 14.57 -19.32 9.03
C SER A 41 14.15 -18.04 9.78
N GLY A 42 15.09 -17.20 10.24
CA GLY A 42 14.79 -15.97 10.99
C GLY A 42 14.86 -14.69 10.15
N ILE A 43 15.37 -14.77 8.91
CA ILE A 43 15.51 -13.60 8.02
C ILE A 43 14.15 -12.97 7.72
N GLU A 44 13.13 -13.78 7.50
CA GLU A 44 11.77 -13.31 7.23
C GLU A 44 11.15 -12.60 8.43
N THR A 45 11.29 -13.16 9.64
CA THR A 45 10.82 -12.53 10.87
C THR A 45 11.52 -11.19 11.10
N SER A 46 12.85 -11.15 10.99
CA SER A 46 13.60 -9.90 11.17
C SER A 46 13.21 -8.88 10.10
N PHE A 47 13.04 -9.30 8.84
CA PHE A 47 12.61 -8.39 7.77
C PHE A 47 11.23 -7.78 8.06
N VAL A 48 10.27 -8.60 8.52
CA VAL A 48 8.95 -8.13 8.95
C VAL A 48 9.08 -7.12 10.10
N GLU A 49 9.91 -7.39 11.11
CA GLU A 49 10.18 -6.47 12.23
C GLU A 49 10.79 -5.14 11.77
N TYR A 50 11.70 -5.18 10.78
CA TYR A 50 12.31 -3.99 10.22
C TYR A 50 11.28 -3.12 9.48
N VAL A 51 10.51 -3.72 8.56
CA VAL A 51 9.45 -3.00 7.83
C VAL A 51 8.46 -2.38 8.81
N THR A 52 8.11 -3.15 9.83
CA THR A 52 7.23 -2.73 10.92
C THR A 52 7.71 -1.50 11.69
N SER A 53 9.02 -1.36 11.87
CA SER A 53 9.58 -0.21 12.60
C SER A 53 9.58 1.11 11.81
N ILE A 54 9.27 1.05 10.51
CA ILE A 54 9.40 2.19 9.58
C ILE A 54 8.06 2.58 8.97
N VAL A 55 7.20 1.60 8.66
CA VAL A 55 5.90 1.88 8.07
C VAL A 55 5.03 2.61 9.08
N GLU A 56 4.58 3.81 8.71
CA GLU A 56 3.64 4.58 9.50
C GLU A 56 2.32 3.80 9.64
N PRO A 57 1.80 3.64 10.87
CA PRO A 57 0.68 2.73 11.12
C PRO A 57 -0.65 3.27 10.57
N VAL A 58 -0.78 4.58 10.40
CA VAL A 58 -2.01 5.28 9.98
C VAL A 58 -1.69 6.62 9.31
N GLY A 59 -2.69 7.24 8.68
CA GLY A 59 -2.68 8.67 8.36
C GLY A 59 -2.13 9.03 6.98
N TRP A 60 -1.61 8.04 6.24
CA TRP A 60 -1.18 8.20 4.86
C TRP A 60 -2.24 7.73 3.87
N LYS A 61 -2.16 8.29 2.65
CA LYS A 61 -3.00 7.90 1.52
C LYS A 61 -2.23 6.97 0.60
N ALA A 62 -2.95 6.06 -0.04
CA ALA A 62 -2.39 5.11 -0.98
C ALA A 62 -3.19 5.10 -2.29
N VAL A 63 -2.49 4.88 -3.40
CA VAL A 63 -3.09 4.22 -4.55
C VAL A 63 -3.07 2.73 -4.28
N TRP A 64 -4.24 2.16 -4.03
CA TRP A 64 -4.43 0.72 -3.94
C TRP A 64 -4.62 0.16 -5.33
N ARG A 65 -3.62 -0.58 -5.82
CA ARG A 65 -3.71 -1.33 -7.09
C ARG A 65 -4.19 -2.73 -6.80
N SER A 66 -5.52 -2.90 -6.85
CA SER A 66 -6.15 -4.16 -6.48
C SER A 66 -5.80 -5.29 -7.45
N THR A 67 -5.70 -6.50 -6.91
CA THR A 67 -5.62 -7.72 -7.72
C THR A 67 -7.00 -8.38 -7.79
N LYS A 68 -7.19 -9.38 -8.65
CA LYS A 68 -8.45 -10.14 -8.69
C LYS A 68 -8.82 -10.81 -7.37
N ASP A 69 -7.84 -11.10 -6.53
CA ASP A 69 -8.04 -11.78 -5.26
C ASP A 69 -8.45 -10.81 -4.12
N THR A 70 -8.10 -9.52 -4.27
CA THR A 70 -8.35 -8.49 -3.24
C THR A 70 -9.40 -7.46 -3.66
N SER A 71 -9.64 -7.31 -4.97
CA SER A 71 -10.63 -6.40 -5.55
C SER A 71 -12.06 -6.82 -5.18
N PRO A 72 -12.93 -5.87 -4.81
CA PRO A 72 -14.37 -6.12 -4.72
C PRO A 72 -15.05 -6.33 -6.08
N LEU A 73 -14.37 -5.97 -7.16
CA LEU A 73 -14.92 -5.98 -8.51
C LEU A 73 -14.35 -7.15 -9.29
N ASP A 74 -15.09 -7.63 -10.29
CA ASP A 74 -14.67 -8.73 -11.20
C ASP A 74 -13.47 -8.37 -12.10
N ALA A 75 -12.81 -7.24 -11.86
CA ALA A 75 -11.64 -6.76 -12.58
C ALA A 75 -10.69 -6.00 -11.65
N GLU A 76 -9.45 -5.82 -12.14
CA GLU A 76 -8.41 -5.04 -11.49
C GLU A 76 -8.69 -3.55 -11.70
N TYR A 77 -8.70 -2.81 -10.60
CA TYR A 77 -8.88 -1.36 -10.58
C TYR A 77 -7.89 -0.71 -9.62
N ASP A 78 -7.54 0.53 -9.92
CA ASP A 78 -6.79 1.39 -9.02
C ASP A 78 -7.78 2.22 -8.18
N PHE A 79 -7.51 2.36 -6.89
CA PHE A 79 -8.33 3.12 -5.97
C PHE A 79 -7.48 4.12 -5.19
N ILE A 80 -8.05 5.26 -4.82
CA ILE A 80 -7.46 6.11 -3.79
C ILE A 80 -8.04 5.65 -2.45
N ALA A 81 -7.16 5.35 -1.50
CA ALA A 81 -7.55 4.85 -0.20
C ALA A 81 -6.80 5.57 0.93
N GLU A 82 -7.45 5.65 2.09
CA GLU A 82 -6.86 6.13 3.34
C GLU A 82 -6.46 4.91 4.19
N VAL A 83 -5.22 4.89 4.67
CA VAL A 83 -4.72 3.82 5.53
C VAL A 83 -5.04 4.13 6.98
N THR A 84 -5.74 3.21 7.63
CA THR A 84 -6.27 3.39 9.00
C THR A 84 -5.70 2.43 10.02
N ASN A 85 -4.99 1.41 9.56
CA ASN A 85 -4.22 0.49 10.40
C ASN A 85 -3.23 -0.27 9.50
N VAL A 86 -2.08 -0.66 10.06
CA VAL A 86 -1.13 -1.58 9.42
C VAL A 86 -0.90 -2.76 10.35
N SER A 87 -1.24 -3.96 9.88
CA SER A 87 -0.92 -5.21 10.55
C SER A 87 0.54 -5.57 10.28
N LEU A 88 1.34 -5.34 11.31
CA LEU A 88 2.79 -5.50 11.30
C LEU A 88 3.23 -6.97 11.22
N GLN A 89 2.36 -7.93 11.56
CA GLN A 89 2.68 -9.36 11.48
C GLN A 89 2.32 -9.97 10.13
N SER A 90 1.22 -9.53 9.51
CA SER A 90 0.74 -10.09 8.23
C SER A 90 1.20 -9.30 7.01
N LEU A 91 1.87 -8.14 7.21
CA LEU A 91 2.22 -7.22 6.13
C LEU A 91 0.99 -6.78 5.32
N GLU A 92 -0.08 -6.49 6.04
CA GLU A 92 -1.37 -6.03 5.51
C GLU A 92 -1.73 -4.69 6.14
N ALA A 93 -2.69 -4.00 5.54
CA ALA A 93 -3.23 -2.76 6.07
C ALA A 93 -4.75 -2.70 5.89
N ASP A 94 -5.41 -2.06 6.83
CA ASP A 94 -6.83 -1.74 6.74
C ASP A 94 -7.00 -0.37 6.09
N ILE A 95 -7.76 -0.35 5.00
CA ILE A 95 -7.96 0.83 4.17
C ILE A 95 -9.44 1.21 4.08
N PHE A 96 -9.72 2.52 4.02
CA PHE A 96 -10.99 3.05 3.55
C PHE A 96 -10.85 3.52 2.12
N VAL A 97 -11.68 2.98 1.23
CA VAL A 97 -11.69 3.38 -0.18
C VAL A 97 -12.39 4.72 -0.32
N LYS A 98 -11.68 5.71 -0.87
CA LYS A 98 -12.16 7.08 -1.09
C LYS A 98 -12.61 7.31 -2.52
N SER A 99 -11.92 6.69 -3.48
CA SER A 99 -12.33 6.76 -4.88
C SER A 99 -11.86 5.58 -5.69
N ILE A 100 -12.56 5.34 -6.79
CA ILE A 100 -12.06 4.51 -7.90
C ILE A 100 -11.40 5.41 -8.94
N ILE A 101 -10.27 4.97 -9.50
CA ILE A 101 -9.59 5.64 -10.60
C ILE A 101 -10.04 4.96 -11.90
N VAL A 102 -10.62 5.73 -12.81
CA VAL A 102 -11.14 5.22 -14.08
C VAL A 102 -10.60 6.03 -15.25
N ASP A 103 -10.46 5.38 -16.41
CA ASP A 103 -10.14 6.06 -17.66
C ASP A 103 -11.34 6.88 -18.15
N ASP A 104 -11.03 8.04 -18.74
CA ASP A 104 -12.02 8.92 -19.34
C ASP A 104 -12.79 8.19 -20.45
N GLY A 105 -14.11 8.11 -20.32
CA GLY A 105 -15.00 7.45 -21.29
C GLY A 105 -15.86 6.31 -20.74
N ILE A 106 -15.61 5.82 -19.52
CA ILE A 106 -16.48 4.80 -18.89
C ILE A 106 -17.45 5.46 -17.92
N THR A 107 -18.74 5.45 -18.27
CA THR A 107 -19.81 5.92 -17.38
C THR A 107 -20.15 4.80 -16.40
N HIS A 108 -19.65 4.89 -15.18
CA HIS A 108 -20.05 3.99 -14.10
C HIS A 108 -21.20 4.57 -13.29
N ASN A 109 -22.12 3.71 -12.85
CA ASN A 109 -23.12 4.09 -11.85
C ASN A 109 -22.43 4.13 -10.48
N LEU A 110 -22.27 5.34 -9.93
CA LEU A 110 -21.58 5.58 -8.68
C LEU A 110 -22.23 4.85 -7.49
N ASP A 111 -23.56 4.87 -7.40
CA ASP A 111 -24.29 4.25 -6.28
C ASP A 111 -24.11 2.74 -6.29
N LYS A 112 -24.17 2.13 -7.48
CA LYS A 112 -23.90 0.70 -7.65
C LYS A 112 -22.46 0.35 -7.26
N LEU A 113 -21.48 1.15 -7.68
CA LEU A 113 -20.07 0.93 -7.32
C LEU A 113 -19.83 1.08 -5.81
N LYS A 114 -20.47 2.07 -5.15
CA LYS A 114 -20.40 2.24 -3.69
C LYS A 114 -20.85 0.98 -2.96
N GLU A 115 -21.96 0.38 -3.41
CA GLU A 115 -22.50 -0.85 -2.86
C GLU A 115 -21.56 -2.05 -3.10
N GLU A 116 -21.07 -2.23 -4.33
CA GLU A 116 -20.16 -3.34 -4.69
C GLU A 116 -18.81 -3.26 -3.96
N ILE A 117 -18.25 -2.05 -3.83
CA ILE A 117 -16.96 -1.82 -3.15
C ILE A 117 -17.11 -1.91 -1.61
N ASN A 118 -18.32 -1.69 -1.09
CA ASN A 118 -18.64 -1.57 0.33
C ASN A 118 -17.79 -0.48 1.02
N VAL A 119 -17.89 0.75 0.50
CA VAL A 119 -17.05 1.90 0.91
C VAL A 119 -17.22 2.33 2.37
N GLU A 120 -18.28 1.86 3.03
CA GLU A 120 -18.57 2.15 4.44
C GLU A 120 -17.71 1.33 5.42
N ASN A 121 -17.11 0.22 4.95
CA ASN A 121 -16.33 -0.66 5.80
C ASN A 121 -14.86 -0.67 5.39
N PRO A 122 -13.93 -0.73 6.36
CA PRO A 122 -12.53 -0.89 6.04
C PRO A 122 -12.27 -2.26 5.40
N ARG A 123 -11.26 -2.31 4.54
CA ARG A 123 -10.83 -3.53 3.88
C ARG A 123 -9.36 -3.81 4.20
N THR A 124 -9.06 -5.06 4.53
CA THR A 124 -7.69 -5.51 4.74
C THR A 124 -7.08 -5.92 3.40
N VAL A 125 -5.95 -5.32 3.06
CA VAL A 125 -5.22 -5.57 1.80
C VAL A 125 -3.71 -5.71 2.07
N PRO A 126 -2.98 -6.47 1.25
CA PRO A 126 -1.54 -6.61 1.44
C PRO A 126 -0.81 -5.29 1.15
N LEU A 127 0.25 -4.99 1.93
CA LEU A 127 1.08 -3.80 1.73
C LEU A 127 1.67 -3.73 0.31
N THR A 128 1.91 -4.89 -0.31
CA THR A 128 2.42 -4.99 -1.68
C THR A 128 1.50 -4.36 -2.73
N GLU A 129 0.21 -4.17 -2.45
CA GLU A 129 -0.75 -3.52 -3.34
C GLU A 129 -0.89 -2.00 -3.11
N LEU A 130 -0.26 -1.45 -2.05
CA LEU A 130 -0.42 -0.06 -1.64
C LEU A 130 0.76 0.84 -2.06
N TYR A 131 0.51 1.81 -2.93
CA TYR A 131 1.50 2.79 -3.36
C TYR A 131 1.26 4.11 -2.65
N VAL A 132 2.20 4.50 -1.78
CA VAL A 132 2.08 5.72 -0.96
C VAL A 132 1.95 6.95 -1.86
N VAL A 133 0.88 7.71 -1.65
CA VAL A 133 0.62 8.98 -2.35
C VAL A 133 1.59 10.03 -1.80
N SER A 134 2.34 10.66 -2.70
CA SER A 134 3.24 11.79 -2.37
C SER A 134 2.59 13.15 -2.63
N GLU A 135 1.47 13.16 -3.36
CA GLU A 135 0.66 14.36 -3.54
C GLU A 135 0.21 14.88 -2.18
N ASP A 136 0.43 16.18 -1.94
CA ASP A 136 0.18 16.87 -0.67
C ASP A 136 1.04 16.45 0.54
N ASP A 137 2.02 15.56 0.39
CA ASP A 137 3.02 15.27 1.43
C ASP A 137 4.26 16.17 1.29
N TYR A 138 4.07 17.47 1.52
CA TYR A 138 5.10 18.50 1.28
C TYR A 138 6.36 18.35 2.15
N GLU A 139 6.26 17.65 3.28
CA GLU A 139 7.36 17.44 4.23
C GLU A 139 7.97 16.03 4.11
N THR A 140 7.58 15.27 3.10
CA THR A 140 8.07 13.91 2.84
C THR A 140 7.90 12.96 4.02
N GLN A 141 6.84 13.13 4.81
CA GLN A 141 6.62 12.40 6.06
C GLN A 141 6.48 10.90 5.83
N PHE A 142 5.95 10.50 4.68
CA PHE A 142 5.69 9.09 4.35
C PHE A 142 6.68 8.48 3.35
N GLU A 143 7.80 9.15 3.06
CA GLU A 143 8.82 8.65 2.14
C GLU A 143 9.43 7.31 2.62
N GLU A 144 9.78 7.21 3.90
CA GLU A 144 10.35 5.98 4.46
C GLU A 144 9.33 4.83 4.44
N THR A 145 8.04 5.14 4.64
CA THR A 145 6.95 4.17 4.48
C THR A 145 6.90 3.64 3.05
N ALA A 146 7.01 4.52 2.05
CA ALA A 146 7.02 4.12 0.64
C ALA A 146 8.22 3.21 0.31
N ILE A 147 9.40 3.55 0.84
CA ILE A 147 10.63 2.75 0.66
C ILE A 147 10.47 1.36 1.29
N ALA A 148 9.98 1.28 2.53
CA ALA A 148 9.80 0.02 3.24
C ALA A 148 8.82 -0.91 2.51
N ILE A 149 7.72 -0.39 1.97
CA ILE A 149 6.75 -1.19 1.20
C ILE A 149 7.36 -1.71 -0.11
N GLU A 150 8.19 -0.92 -0.80
CA GLU A 150 8.90 -1.41 -1.99
C GLU A 150 9.87 -2.54 -1.65
N TYR A 151 10.53 -2.48 -0.50
CA TYR A 151 11.36 -3.60 -0.03
C TYR A 151 10.54 -4.86 0.20
N VAL A 152 9.32 -4.76 0.76
CA VAL A 152 8.40 -5.90 0.89
C VAL A 152 8.09 -6.49 -0.49
N ARG A 153 7.72 -5.64 -1.46
CA ARG A 153 7.44 -6.08 -2.84
C ARG A 153 8.60 -6.87 -3.42
N ILE A 154 9.83 -6.37 -3.29
CA ILE A 154 11.00 -7.05 -3.83
C ILE A 154 11.22 -8.37 -3.12
N PHE A 155 11.30 -8.35 -1.78
CA PHE A 155 11.62 -9.52 -0.96
C PHE A 155 10.68 -10.69 -1.27
N PHE A 156 9.37 -10.45 -1.31
CA PHE A 156 8.37 -11.50 -1.53
C PHE A 156 8.14 -11.82 -3.01
N LYS A 157 8.40 -10.91 -3.95
CA LYS A 157 8.39 -11.21 -5.39
C LYS A 157 9.53 -12.17 -5.77
N THR A 158 10.69 -12.09 -5.12
CA THR A 158 11.79 -13.05 -5.33
C THR A 158 11.51 -14.47 -4.83
N LYS A 159 10.50 -14.70 -3.98
CA LYS A 159 10.11 -16.06 -3.51
C LYS A 159 9.20 -16.81 -4.49
N LEU A 160 8.58 -16.11 -5.44
CA LEU A 160 7.64 -16.69 -6.43
C LEU A 160 8.32 -17.04 -7.77
N GLY A 161 9.65 -16.99 -7.83
CA GLY A 161 10.46 -17.33 -9.01
C GLY A 161 11.22 -18.64 -8.86
#